data_AF-A0A9W6FQW1-F1
#
_entry.id   AF-A0A9W6FQW1-F1
#
_cell.length_a   1.000
_cell.length_b   1.000
_cell.length_c   1.000
_cell.angle_alpha   90.00
_cell.angle_beta   90.00
_cell.angle_gamma   90.00
#
_symmetry.space_group_name_H-M   'P 1'
#
loop_
_entity.id
_entity.type
_entity.pdbx_description
1 polymer ?
#
loop_
_entity_poly.entity_id
_entity_poly.type
_entity_poly.pdbx_seq_one_letter_code
_entity_poly.pdbx_strand_id
1 'polypeptide(L)' 'MDAMTERSARADQRRKNTDAILWHVGVFVIINGFFWFLDWFTGGGFTWAYWITLFWGLGLAFHTLAWAIGLRTPR' A
#
# COMPACT_ATOMS: atom_id res chain seq x y z
N MET A 1 18.15 29.83 3.76
CA MET A 1 17.41 28.78 3.04
C MET A 1 16.23 29.48 2.41
N ASP A 2 16.15 29.52 1.08
CA ASP A 2 15.17 30.40 0.41
C ASP A 2 13.80 29.73 0.30
N ALA A 3 12.73 30.52 0.30
CA ALA A 3 11.34 30.04 0.30
C ALA A 3 10.99 29.11 -0.87
N MET A 4 11.74 29.21 -1.99
CA MET A 4 11.60 28.31 -3.14
C MET A 4 12.12 26.90 -2.82
N THR A 5 13.25 26.78 -2.13
CA THR A 5 13.87 25.50 -1.73
C THR A 5 13.02 24.78 -0.68
N GLU A 6 12.39 25.52 0.24
CA GLU A 6 11.44 24.91 1.19
C GLU A 6 10.18 24.37 0.50
N ARG A 7 9.69 25.05 -0.53
CA ARG A 7 8.52 24.58 -1.30
C ARG A 7 8.83 23.33 -2.12
N SER A 8 10.00 23.24 -2.76
CA SER A 8 10.40 22.04 -3.52
C SER A 8 10.60 20.84 -2.59
N ALA A 9 11.30 21.03 -1.45
CA ALA A 9 11.50 19.96 -0.48
C ALA A 9 10.19 19.39 0.09
N ARG A 10 9.20 20.25 0.37
CA ARG A 10 7.86 19.82 0.82
C ARG A 10 7.10 19.08 -0.28
N ALA A 11 7.24 19.50 -1.55
CA ALA A 11 6.61 18.83 -2.67
C ALA A 11 7.22 17.42 -2.89
N ASP A 12 8.53 17.30 -2.79
CA ASP A 12 9.24 16.02 -2.92
C ASP A 12 8.90 15.05 -1.79
N GLN A 13 8.80 15.53 -0.55
CA GLN A 13 8.41 14.70 0.58
C GLN A 13 6.98 14.16 0.42
N ARG A 14 6.06 14.98 -0.10
CA ARG A 14 4.68 14.55 -0.37
C ARG A 14 4.63 13.46 -1.44
N ARG A 15 5.40 13.62 -2.53
CA ARG A 15 5.51 12.61 -3.61
C ARG A 15 6.00 11.28 -3.06
N LYS A 16 7.13 11.28 -2.33
CA LYS A 16 7.70 10.07 -1.72
C LYS A 16 6.71 9.33 -0.82
N ASN A 17 5.92 10.05 -0.03
CA ASN A 17 4.92 9.45 0.84
C ASN A 17 3.77 8.80 0.06
N THR A 18 3.34 9.40 -1.05
CA THR A 18 2.31 8.83 -1.93
C THR A 18 2.84 7.62 -2.69
N ASP A 19 4.05 7.71 -3.24
CA ASP A 19 4.70 6.62 -3.98
C ASP A 19 4.87 5.38 -3.10
N ALA A 20 5.20 5.57 -1.83
CA ALA A 20 5.33 4.47 -0.87
C ALA A 20 4.02 3.67 -0.72
N ILE A 21 2.85 4.30 -0.65
CA ILE A 21 1.58 3.56 -0.48
C ILE A 21 1.15 2.91 -1.78
N LEU A 22 1.29 3.63 -2.90
CA LEU A 22 0.99 3.09 -4.22
C LEU A 22 1.80 1.81 -4.49
N TRP A 23 3.06 1.76 -4.03
CA TRP A 23 3.87 0.55 -4.07
C TRP A 23 3.24 -0.60 -3.29
N HIS A 24 2.84 -0.39 -2.04
CA HIS A 24 2.23 -1.45 -1.21
C HIS A 24 0.88 -1.92 -1.79
N VAL A 25 0.06 -1.00 -2.30
CA VAL A 25 -1.20 -1.33 -2.98
C VAL A 25 -0.93 -2.15 -4.24
N GLY A 26 0.04 -1.73 -5.07
CA GLY A 26 0.40 -2.44 -6.30
C GLY A 26 0.88 -3.86 -6.03
N VAL A 27 1.82 -4.03 -5.10
CA VAL A 27 2.30 -5.36 -4.69
C VAL A 27 1.16 -6.21 -4.13
N PHE A 28 0.30 -5.63 -3.28
CA PHE A 28 -0.86 -6.35 -2.73
C PHE A 28 -1.77 -6.91 -3.82
N VAL A 29 -2.13 -6.10 -4.82
CA VAL A 29 -3.02 -6.52 -5.91
C VAL A 29 -2.36 -7.59 -6.79
N ILE A 30 -1.11 -7.39 -7.21
CA ILE A 30 -0.42 -8.30 -8.13
C ILE A 30 -0.21 -9.67 -7.48
N ILE A 31 0.32 -9.69 -6.26
CA ILE A 31 0.66 -10.94 -5.57
C ILE A 31 -0.60 -11.70 -5.14
N ASN A 32 -1.60 -11.01 -4.58
CA ASN A 32 -2.84 -11.70 -4.22
C ASN A 32 -3.60 -12.20 -5.46
N GLY A 33 -3.66 -11.42 -6.54
CA GLY A 33 -4.24 -11.87 -7.81
C GLY A 33 -3.58 -13.16 -8.31
N PHE A 34 -2.25 -13.25 -8.20
CA PHE A 34 -1.51 -14.47 -8.50
C PHE A 34 -1.86 -15.64 -7.56
N PHE A 35 -2.02 -15.39 -6.25
CA PHE A 35 -2.45 -16.44 -5.32
C PHE A 35 -3.88 -16.92 -5.56
N TRP A 36 -4.83 -16.04 -5.87
CA TRP A 36 -6.18 -16.45 -6.25
C TRP A 36 -6.19 -17.26 -7.54
N PHE A 37 -5.35 -16.88 -8.51
CA PHE A 37 -5.13 -17.71 -9.70
C PHE A 37 -4.61 -19.09 -9.30
N LEU A 38 -3.53 -19.17 -8.52
CA LEU A 38 -2.98 -20.46 -8.07
C LEU A 38 -3.99 -21.31 -7.28
N ASP A 39 -4.72 -20.74 -6.34
CA ASP A 39 -5.73 -21.44 -5.52
C ASP A 39 -6.82 -22.03 -6.42
N TRP A 40 -7.25 -21.28 -7.45
CA TRP A 40 -8.23 -21.78 -8.43
C TRP A 40 -7.72 -22.96 -9.28
N PHE A 41 -6.45 -22.97 -9.67
CA PHE A 41 -5.88 -24.01 -10.52
C PHE A 41 -5.34 -25.23 -9.75
N THR A 42 -4.95 -25.05 -8.49
CA THR A 42 -4.34 -26.10 -7.67
C THR A 42 -5.26 -26.64 -6.58
N GLY A 43 -6.14 -25.79 -6.05
CA GLY A 43 -7.20 -26.16 -5.12
C GLY A 43 -8.48 -26.43 -5.88
N GLY A 44 -9.30 -27.37 -5.42
CA GLY A 44 -10.64 -27.59 -5.96
C GLY A 44 -11.64 -26.44 -5.68
N GLY A 45 -11.18 -25.19 -5.61
CA GLY A 45 -11.95 -23.99 -5.25
C GLY A 45 -11.15 -22.98 -4.42
N PHE A 46 -11.87 -22.13 -3.67
CA PHE A 46 -11.29 -21.09 -2.81
C PHE A 46 -10.89 -21.65 -1.44
N THR A 47 -9.68 -22.20 -1.34
CA THR A 47 -9.26 -22.98 -0.16
C THR A 47 -8.27 -22.27 0.74
N TRP A 48 -7.38 -21.43 0.21
CA TRP A 48 -6.33 -20.80 1.04
C TRP A 48 -5.99 -19.34 0.66
N ALA A 49 -6.23 -18.89 -0.57
CA ALA A 49 -5.83 -17.54 -0.99
C ALA A 49 -6.54 -16.43 -0.18
N TYR A 50 -7.75 -16.72 0.31
CA TYR A 50 -8.53 -15.79 1.12
C TYR A 50 -7.86 -15.47 2.46
N TRP A 51 -7.19 -16.44 3.11
CA TRP A 51 -6.46 -16.20 4.35
C TRP A 51 -5.30 -15.25 4.13
N ILE A 52 -4.53 -15.48 3.07
CA ILE A 52 -3.39 -14.61 2.72
C ILE A 52 -3.88 -13.20 2.44
N THR A 53 -4.92 -13.06 1.62
CA THR A 53 -5.52 -11.77 1.27
C THR A 53 -6.00 -11.02 2.51
N LEU A 54 -6.63 -11.72 3.47
CA LEU A 54 -7.17 -11.11 4.69
C LEU A 54 -6.05 -10.55 5.59
N PHE A 55 -5.02 -11.34 5.88
CA PHE A 55 -3.93 -10.90 6.76
C PHE A 55 -3.05 -9.84 6.10
N TRP A 56 -2.74 -9.98 4.81
CA TRP A 56 -2.01 -8.95 4.07
C TRP A 56 -2.83 -7.67 3.92
N GLY A 57 -4.15 -7.79 3.73
CA GLY A 57 -5.06 -6.66 3.60
C GLY A 57 -5.09 -5.83 4.88
N LEU A 58 -4.97 -6.48 6.04
CA LEU A 58 -4.81 -5.79 7.32
C LEU A 58 -3.49 -4.99 7.37
N GLY A 59 -2.39 -5.58 6.88
CA GLY A 59 -1.10 -4.87 6.74
C GLY A 59 -1.20 -3.64 5.84
N LEU A 60 -1.90 -3.74 4.71
CA LEU A 60 -2.14 -2.62 3.79
C LEU A 60 -3.03 -1.54 4.45
N ALA A 61 -4.04 -1.95 5.21
CA ALA A 61 -4.90 -1.04 5.96
C ALA A 61 -4.09 -0.23 6.99
N PHE A 62 -3.13 -0.84 7.69
CA PHE A 62 -2.24 -0.12 8.59
C PHE A 62 -1.34 0.90 7.88
N HIS A 63 -0.77 0.56 6.72
CA HIS A 63 0.02 1.53 5.92
C HIS A 63 -0.83 2.71 5.46
N THR A 64 -2.05 2.44 5.03
CA THR A 64 -3.01 3.45 4.59
C THR A 64 -3.40 4.37 5.76
N LEU A 65 -3.67 3.78 6.93
CA LEU A 65 -3.99 4.51 8.15
C LEU A 65 -2.81 5.38 8.62
N ALA A 66 -1.59 4.86 8.61
CA ALA A 66 -0.39 5.61 8.97
C ALA A 66 -0.20 6.86 8.09
N TRP A 67 -0.43 6.73 6.79
CA TRP A 67 -0.42 7.87 5.88
C TRP A 67 -1.56 8.85 6.12
N ALA A 68 -2.79 8.35 6.33
CA ALA A 68 -3.94 9.20 6.60
C ALA A 68 -3.78 10.02 7.89
N ILE A 69 -3.20 9.41 8.94
CA ILE A 69 -2.83 10.12 10.17
C ILE A 69 -1.71 11.13 9.90
N GLY A 70 -0.69 10.74 9.12
CA GLY A 70 0.40 11.64 8.70
C GLY A 70 -0.08 12.86 7.91
N LEU A 71 -1.18 12.77 7.17
CA LEU A 71 -1.82 13.90 6.50
C LEU A 71 -2.59 14.83 7.47
N ARG A 72 -3.10 14.29 8.57
CA ARG A 72 -3.89 15.04 9.56
C ARG A 72 -3.03 15.81 10.55
N THR A 73 -1.76 15.47 10.70
CA THR A 73 -0.82 16.18 11.56
C THR A 73 0.02 17.15 10.73
N PRO A 74 -0.33 18.45 10.63
CA PRO A 74 0.58 19.43 10.06
C PRO A 74 1.84 19.51 10.93
N ARG A 75 3.00 19.24 10.33
CA ARG A 75 4.32 19.53 10.92
C ARG A 75 4.86 20.83 10.35
#